data_AF-K7WDM1-F1
#
_entry.id   AF-K7WDM1-F1
#
_cell.length_a   1.000
_cell.length_b   1.000
_cell.length_c   1.000
_cell.angle_alpha   90.00
_cell.angle_beta   90.00
_cell.angle_gamma   90.00
#
_symmetry.space_group_name_H-M   'P 1'
#
loop_
_entity.id
_entity.type
_entity.pdbx_description
1 polymer ?
#
loop_
_entity_poly.entity_id
_entity_poly.type
_entity_poly.pdbx_seq_one_letter_code
_entity_poly.pdbx_strand_id
1 'polypeptide(L)'
;GVGEATVPHIRYFNKLLNLNENDFLRKTNATFKIGIEFVNWGEVGDRYFHSFSPYGVNMEGVHFHHFWLRHAMKEGAPPIDEYNLHYLASKANKFAHPKPELQGSPLSAIEYAFQFDASLYAKYMRGVAESRGVQRIEGKIVDVKQRAEDGFVDKVVLESGAEVAGDLFVDCSG
;
A
#
# COMPACT_ATOMS: atom_id res chain seq x y z
N GLY A 1 -7.02 -1.45 -15.97
CA GLY A 1 -6.04 -0.46 -15.51
C GLY A 1 -4.67 -1.10 -15.43
N VAL A 2 -3.69 -0.36 -14.95
CA VAL A 2 -2.38 -0.93 -14.57
C VAL A 2 -2.53 -1.58 -13.20
N GLY A 3 -1.99 -2.78 -13.02
CA GLY A 3 -1.92 -3.43 -11.72
C GLY A 3 -0.88 -2.72 -10.85
N GLU A 4 -1.29 -2.25 -9.67
CA GLU A 4 -0.43 -1.54 -8.73
C GLU A 4 -0.30 -2.32 -7.43
N ALA A 5 0.87 -2.25 -6.80
CA ALA A 5 1.16 -2.91 -5.54
C ALA A 5 1.37 -1.87 -4.44
N THR A 6 0.75 -2.08 -3.29
CA THR A 6 0.78 -1.13 -2.17
C THR A 6 1.71 -1.56 -1.04
N VAL A 7 1.79 -0.73 0.00
CA VAL A 7 2.40 -1.05 1.30
C VAL A 7 1.31 -1.10 2.39
N PRO A 8 1.55 -1.71 3.57
CA PRO A 8 0.50 -1.96 4.56
C PRO A 8 -0.31 -0.72 5.00
N HIS A 9 0.25 0.49 4.85
CA HIS A 9 -0.43 1.75 5.12
C HIS A 9 -1.78 1.93 4.40
N ILE A 10 -1.98 1.30 3.23
CA ILE A 10 -3.25 1.33 2.50
C ILE A 10 -4.42 0.77 3.34
N ARG A 11 -4.16 -0.18 4.24
CA ARG A 11 -5.18 -0.76 5.13
C ARG A 11 -5.73 0.29 6.08
N TYR A 12 -4.86 1.14 6.62
CA TYR A 12 -5.27 2.23 7.50
C TYR A 12 -6.06 3.29 6.73
N PHE A 13 -5.64 3.64 5.51
CA PHE A 13 -6.38 4.56 4.65
C PHE A 13 -7.79 4.04 4.34
N ASN A 14 -7.91 2.79 3.90
CA ASN A 14 -9.21 2.16 3.63
C ASN A 14 -10.09 2.09 4.88
N LYS A 15 -9.50 1.79 6.05
CA LYS A 15 -10.20 1.77 7.34
C LYS A 15 -10.68 3.17 7.74
N LEU A 16 -9.86 4.20 7.58
CA LEU A 16 -10.24 5.59 7.87
C LEU A 16 -11.46 6.02 7.05
N LEU A 17 -11.55 5.52 5.82
CA LEU A 17 -12.68 5.75 4.92
C LEU A 17 -13.85 4.80 5.16
N ASN A 18 -13.80 3.93 6.17
CA ASN A 18 -14.83 2.92 6.47
C ASN A 18 -15.16 2.01 5.27
N LEU A 19 -14.15 1.65 4.47
CA LEU A 19 -14.34 0.73 3.35
C LEU A 19 -14.42 -0.71 3.87
N ASN A 20 -15.36 -1.47 3.33
CA ASN A 20 -15.42 -2.91 3.57
C ASN A 20 -14.34 -3.60 2.73
N GLU A 21 -13.39 -4.28 3.37
CA GLU A 21 -12.26 -4.92 2.67
C GLU A 21 -12.72 -5.93 1.61
N ASN A 22 -13.70 -6.79 1.92
CA ASN A 22 -14.21 -7.77 0.97
C ASN A 22 -14.88 -7.11 -0.25
N ASP A 23 -15.59 -6.00 -0.05
CA ASP A 23 -16.17 -5.23 -1.14
C ASP A 23 -15.09 -4.57 -2.02
N PHE A 24 -14.10 -3.94 -1.38
CA PHE A 24 -12.92 -3.39 -2.04
C PHE A 24 -12.19 -4.46 -2.88
N LEU A 25 -11.91 -5.64 -2.29
CA LEU A 25 -11.20 -6.72 -2.98
C LEU A 25 -11.94 -7.15 -4.25
N ARG A 26 -13.26 -7.40 -4.14
CA ARG A 26 -14.10 -7.81 -5.27
C ARG A 26 -14.19 -6.76 -6.37
N LYS A 27 -14.30 -5.47 -6.00
CA LYS A 27 -14.49 -4.38 -6.98
C LYS A 27 -13.22 -3.95 -7.68
N THR A 28 -12.06 -4.36 -7.18
CA THR A 28 -10.75 -3.90 -7.69
C THR A 28 -9.84 -5.02 -8.19
N ASN A 29 -10.35 -6.25 -8.26
CA ASN A 29 -9.58 -7.46 -8.58
C ASN A 29 -8.33 -7.59 -7.69
N ALA A 30 -8.47 -7.21 -6.41
CA ALA A 30 -7.31 -7.16 -5.54
C ALA A 30 -6.90 -8.56 -5.05
N THR A 31 -5.61 -8.69 -4.77
CA THR A 31 -4.98 -9.84 -4.12
C THR A 31 -4.16 -9.37 -2.91
N PHE A 32 -3.80 -10.31 -2.03
CA PHE A 32 -3.03 -10.00 -0.83
C PHE A 32 -1.52 -9.95 -1.11
N LYS A 33 -0.85 -8.96 -0.52
CA LYS A 33 0.60 -8.77 -0.58
C LYS A 33 1.21 -8.88 0.81
N ILE A 34 2.19 -9.76 0.99
CA ILE A 34 2.89 -9.95 2.29
C ILE A 34 4.37 -9.53 2.26
N GLY A 35 4.86 -9.11 1.09
CA GLY A 35 6.22 -8.60 0.89
C GLY A 35 6.52 -8.32 -0.57
N ILE A 36 7.79 -8.11 -0.88
CA ILE A 36 8.31 -7.87 -2.23
C ILE A 36 9.49 -8.81 -2.44
N GLU A 37 9.50 -9.55 -3.55
CA GLU A 37 10.64 -10.40 -3.91
C GLU A 37 11.50 -9.70 -4.97
N PHE A 38 12.76 -9.52 -4.64
CA PHE A 38 13.81 -8.98 -5.50
C PHE A 38 14.60 -10.17 -6.06
N VAL A 39 14.65 -10.29 -7.38
CA VAL A 39 15.34 -11.38 -8.08
C VAL A 39 16.42 -10.81 -8.99
N ASN A 40 17.64 -11.35 -8.93
CA ASN A 40 18.80 -10.91 -9.71
C ASN A 40 19.24 -9.46 -9.47
N TRP A 41 19.01 -8.91 -8.26
CA TRP A 41 19.44 -7.55 -7.91
C TRP A 41 20.91 -7.46 -7.47
N GLY A 42 21.45 -8.54 -6.88
CA GLY A 42 22.87 -8.69 -6.59
C GLY A 42 23.57 -9.37 -7.76
N GLU A 43 23.66 -10.69 -7.71
CA GLU A 43 24.12 -11.55 -8.81
C GLU A 43 22.96 -12.29 -9.49
N VAL A 44 23.19 -12.83 -10.68
CA VAL A 44 22.20 -13.69 -11.36
C VAL A 44 22.01 -14.97 -10.54
N GLY A 45 20.77 -15.22 -10.14
CA GLY A 45 20.38 -16.31 -9.25
C GLY A 45 19.98 -15.84 -7.85
N ASP A 46 20.39 -14.64 -7.45
CA ASP A 46 20.08 -14.11 -6.13
C ASP A 46 18.59 -13.79 -5.97
N ARG A 47 18.09 -14.02 -4.76
CA ARG A 47 16.74 -13.65 -4.34
C ARG A 47 16.77 -13.05 -2.95
N TYR A 48 16.10 -11.92 -2.78
CA TYR A 48 15.90 -11.25 -1.50
C TYR A 48 14.41 -10.96 -1.31
N PHE A 49 13.87 -11.22 -0.12
CA PHE A 49 12.46 -10.96 0.19
C PHE A 49 12.33 -9.83 1.21
N HIS A 50 11.81 -8.68 0.77
CA HIS A 50 11.46 -7.59 1.66
C HIS A 50 10.10 -7.85 2.28
N SER A 51 10.12 -8.43 3.48
CA SER A 51 8.94 -8.82 4.23
C SER A 51 8.24 -7.65 4.91
N PHE A 52 6.91 -7.72 5.02
CA PHE A 52 6.13 -6.85 5.91
C PHE A 52 6.07 -7.34 7.36
N SER A 53 6.60 -8.53 7.68
CA SER A 53 6.73 -9.05 9.05
C SER A 53 8.17 -8.94 9.56
N PRO A 54 8.39 -8.80 10.87
CA PRO A 54 9.73 -8.87 11.44
C PRO A 54 10.36 -10.27 11.25
N TYR A 55 11.67 -10.32 11.42
CA TYR A 55 12.46 -11.55 11.45
C TYR A 55 12.67 -12.01 12.90
N GLY A 56 12.37 -13.27 13.18
CA GLY A 56 12.56 -13.90 14.48
C GLY A 56 11.95 -13.12 15.65
N VAL A 57 12.59 -13.20 16.82
CA VAL A 57 12.14 -12.55 18.05
C VAL A 57 13.30 -11.77 18.67
N ASN A 58 13.04 -10.51 19.03
CA ASN A 58 14.00 -9.70 19.79
C ASN A 58 14.04 -10.21 21.23
N MET A 59 15.23 -10.30 21.82
CA MET A 59 15.44 -10.87 23.16
C MET A 59 16.31 -9.94 23.99
N GLU A 60 15.91 -9.68 25.24
CA GLU A 60 16.68 -8.84 26.19
C GLU A 60 17.08 -7.46 25.61
N GLY A 61 16.17 -6.83 24.85
CA GLY A 61 16.43 -5.53 24.20
C GLY A 61 17.35 -5.57 22.99
N VAL A 62 17.81 -6.76 22.57
CA VAL A 62 18.69 -6.95 21.42
C VAL A 62 17.87 -7.45 20.22
N HIS A 63 18.10 -6.85 19.06
CA HIS A 63 17.43 -7.26 17.83
C HIS A 63 17.84 -8.67 17.37
N PHE A 64 16.87 -9.44 16.87
CA PHE A 64 17.05 -10.84 16.47
C PHE A 64 18.28 -11.08 15.58
N HIS A 65 18.52 -10.20 14.61
CA HIS A 65 19.61 -10.37 13.63
C HIS A 65 21.00 -10.44 14.28
N HIS A 66 21.22 -9.82 15.45
CA HIS A 66 22.50 -9.94 16.16
C HIS A 66 22.75 -11.36 16.67
N PHE A 67 21.71 -12.03 17.16
CA PHE A 67 21.79 -13.44 17.58
C PHE A 67 22.03 -14.36 16.39
N TRP A 68 21.28 -14.13 15.30
CA TRP A 68 21.45 -14.88 14.06
C TRP A 68 22.87 -14.75 13.49
N LEU A 69 23.40 -13.53 13.38
CA LEU A 69 24.77 -13.29 12.89
C LEU A 69 25.81 -13.99 13.76
N ARG A 70 25.68 -13.90 15.09
CA ARG A 70 26.60 -14.57 16.02
C ARG A 70 26.57 -16.09 15.85
N HIS A 71 25.39 -16.69 15.68
CA HIS A 71 25.26 -18.13 15.47
C HIS A 71 25.82 -18.54 14.10
N ALA A 72 25.50 -17.78 13.05
CA ALA A 72 26.01 -17.98 11.70
C ALA A 72 27.55 -17.96 11.64
N MET A 73 28.20 -17.06 12.37
CA MET A 73 29.66 -16.96 12.42
C MET A 73 30.35 -18.08 13.23
N LYS A 74 29.64 -18.76 14.13
CA LYS A 74 30.22 -19.76 15.04
C LYS A 74 29.94 -21.20 14.62
N GLU A 75 28.67 -21.50 14.41
CA GLU A 75 28.16 -22.88 14.26
C GLU A 75 27.49 -23.08 12.89
N GLY A 76 27.25 -21.98 12.15
CA GLY A 76 26.39 -21.97 10.99
C GLY A 76 24.93 -21.84 11.39
N ALA A 77 24.19 -20.98 10.72
CA ALA A 77 22.75 -20.81 10.92
C ALA A 77 22.02 -21.04 9.60
N PRO A 78 20.77 -21.55 9.63
CA PRO A 78 19.88 -21.49 8.47
C PRO A 78 19.79 -20.05 7.93
N PRO A 79 19.46 -19.88 6.63
CA PRO A 79 19.19 -18.56 6.06
C PRO A 79 18.23 -17.75 6.93
N ILE A 80 18.49 -16.46 7.10
CA ILE A 80 17.69 -15.61 7.98
C ILE A 80 16.19 -15.58 7.60
N ASP A 81 15.89 -15.78 6.32
CA ASP A 81 14.53 -15.85 5.79
C ASP A 81 13.71 -17.03 6.33
N GLU A 82 14.34 -18.11 6.82
CA GLU A 82 13.64 -19.20 7.51
C GLU A 82 13.04 -18.77 8.86
N TYR A 83 13.44 -17.61 9.38
CA TYR A 83 12.89 -16.99 10.58
C TYR A 83 11.84 -15.91 10.29
N ASN A 84 11.39 -15.78 9.04
CA ASN A 84 10.37 -14.82 8.64
C ASN A 84 9.07 -15.51 8.20
N LEU A 85 7.97 -15.26 8.92
CA LEU A 85 6.68 -15.89 8.65
C LEU A 85 6.18 -15.61 7.22
N HIS A 86 6.27 -14.37 6.73
CA HIS A 86 5.78 -14.05 5.40
C HIS A 86 6.65 -14.64 4.30
N TYR A 87 7.97 -14.75 4.50
CA TYR A 87 8.82 -15.45 3.55
C TYR A 87 8.35 -16.90 3.37
N LEU A 88 8.22 -17.63 4.48
CA LEU A 88 7.75 -19.02 4.45
C LEU A 88 6.35 -19.14 3.84
N ALA A 89 5.42 -18.25 4.24
CA ALA A 89 4.06 -18.22 3.69
C ALA A 89 4.05 -17.94 2.19
N SER A 90 4.91 -17.05 1.69
CA SER A 90 5.03 -16.75 0.26
C SER A 90 5.50 -17.96 -0.54
N LYS A 91 6.48 -18.72 -0.05
CA LYS A 91 6.96 -19.94 -0.69
C LYS A 91 5.91 -21.05 -0.69
N ALA A 92 5.06 -21.08 0.33
CA ALA A 92 3.95 -22.02 0.44
C ALA A 92 2.65 -21.58 -0.28
N ASN A 93 2.63 -20.38 -0.88
CA ASN A 93 1.42 -19.75 -1.43
C ASN A 93 0.25 -19.74 -0.44
N LYS A 94 0.54 -19.32 0.81
CA LYS A 94 -0.45 -19.25 1.90
C LYS A 94 -0.66 -17.82 2.35
N PHE A 95 -1.87 -17.56 2.82
CA PHE A 95 -2.25 -16.31 3.45
C PHE A 95 -3.24 -16.59 4.59
N ALA A 96 -3.18 -15.78 5.65
CA ALA A 96 -4.17 -15.72 6.70
C ALA A 96 -4.29 -14.28 7.20
N HIS A 97 -5.49 -13.87 7.60
CA HIS A 97 -5.65 -12.62 8.34
C HIS A 97 -4.98 -12.71 9.72
N PRO A 98 -4.55 -11.57 10.30
CA PRO A 98 -4.03 -11.56 11.67
C PRO A 98 -5.07 -12.12 12.65
N LYS A 99 -4.56 -12.80 13.68
CA LYS A 99 -5.35 -13.37 14.78
C LYS A 99 -5.01 -12.68 16.11
N PRO A 100 -5.55 -11.47 16.38
CA PRO A 100 -5.17 -10.66 17.54
C PRO A 100 -5.35 -11.37 18.88
N GLU A 101 -6.24 -12.36 18.94
CA GLU A 101 -6.49 -13.19 20.11
C GLU A 101 -5.30 -14.10 20.49
N LEU A 102 -4.38 -14.39 19.55
CA LEU A 102 -3.20 -15.25 19.78
C LEU A 102 -2.00 -14.42 20.26
N GLN A 103 -2.13 -13.75 21.41
CA GLN A 103 -1.07 -12.91 21.96
C GLN A 103 0.27 -13.66 22.08
N GLY A 104 1.37 -12.99 21.71
CA GLY A 104 2.72 -13.58 21.72
C GLY A 104 3.02 -14.50 20.53
N SER A 105 2.03 -14.80 19.68
CA SER A 105 2.24 -15.53 18.43
C SER A 105 2.56 -14.57 17.28
N PRO A 106 3.49 -14.93 16.36
CA PRO A 106 3.67 -14.20 15.10
C PRO A 106 2.36 -14.05 14.29
N LEU A 107 1.39 -14.94 14.48
CA LEU A 107 0.09 -14.88 13.82
C LEU A 107 -0.78 -13.70 14.26
N SER A 108 -0.51 -13.13 15.45
CA SER A 108 -1.26 -11.97 15.96
C SER A 108 -0.94 -10.66 15.24
N ALA A 109 0.26 -10.57 14.65
CA ALA A 109 0.80 -9.33 14.08
C ALA A 109 1.07 -9.47 12.58
N ILE A 110 0.31 -10.32 11.88
CA ILE A 110 0.40 -10.43 10.41
C ILE A 110 0.06 -9.07 9.79
N GLU A 111 1.03 -8.51 9.10
CA GLU A 111 0.87 -7.32 8.28
C GLU A 111 0.75 -7.69 6.81
N TYR A 112 -0.07 -6.96 6.08
CA TYR A 112 -0.23 -7.20 4.65
C TYR A 112 -0.69 -5.93 3.95
N ALA A 113 -0.61 -5.96 2.63
CA ALA A 113 -1.12 -4.94 1.74
C ALA A 113 -1.87 -5.61 0.60
N PHE A 114 -2.07 -4.89 -0.49
CA PHE A 114 -2.80 -5.39 -1.65
C PHE A 114 -2.05 -5.11 -2.95
N GLN A 115 -2.21 -5.99 -3.93
CA GLN A 115 -2.10 -5.62 -5.34
C GLN A 115 -3.50 -5.49 -5.92
N PHE A 116 -3.79 -4.44 -6.69
CA PHE A 116 -5.11 -4.22 -7.28
C PHE A 116 -5.02 -3.44 -8.60
N ASP A 117 -6.12 -3.40 -9.36
CA ASP A 117 -6.23 -2.53 -10.54
C ASP A 117 -6.50 -1.08 -10.11
N ALA A 118 -5.53 -0.20 -10.35
CA ALA A 118 -5.60 1.19 -9.90
C ALA A 118 -6.80 1.96 -10.50
N SER A 119 -7.17 1.66 -11.75
CA SER A 119 -8.33 2.28 -12.40
C SER A 119 -9.65 1.83 -11.76
N LEU A 120 -9.74 0.56 -11.35
CA LEU A 120 -10.90 0.07 -10.61
C LEU A 120 -10.96 0.65 -9.20
N TYR A 121 -9.82 0.79 -8.52
CA TYR A 121 -9.77 1.45 -7.22
C TYR A 121 -10.16 2.93 -7.31
N ALA A 122 -9.70 3.66 -8.34
CA ALA A 122 -10.14 5.02 -8.60
C ALA A 122 -11.66 5.11 -8.85
N LYS A 123 -12.22 4.19 -9.64
CA LYS A 123 -13.67 4.11 -9.86
C LYS A 123 -14.44 3.78 -8.58
N TYR A 124 -13.91 2.88 -7.75
CA TYR A 124 -14.48 2.55 -6.44
C TYR A 124 -14.51 3.78 -5.53
N MET A 125 -13.37 4.48 -5.43
CA MET A 125 -13.22 5.69 -4.64
C MET A 125 -14.08 6.85 -5.14
N ARG A 126 -14.27 6.97 -6.46
CA ARG A 126 -15.25 7.91 -7.04
C ARG A 126 -16.65 7.67 -6.48
N GLY A 127 -17.13 6.43 -6.46
CA GLY A 127 -18.46 6.11 -5.91
C GLY A 127 -18.57 6.42 -4.41
N VAL A 128 -17.48 6.21 -3.65
CA VAL A 128 -17.41 6.59 -2.24
C VAL A 128 -17.47 8.12 -2.08
N ALA A 129 -16.78 8.88 -2.92
CA ALA A 129 -16.74 10.34 -2.87
C ALA A 129 -18.09 10.97 -3.29
N GLU A 130 -18.66 10.52 -4.41
CA GLU A 130 -19.95 11.01 -4.92
C GLU A 130 -21.08 10.75 -3.90
N SER A 131 -21.07 9.59 -3.21
CA SER A 131 -22.06 9.30 -2.15
C SER A 131 -21.89 10.18 -0.89
N ARG A 132 -20.76 10.88 -0.76
CA ARG A 132 -20.47 11.84 0.32
C ARG A 132 -20.61 13.30 -0.14
N GLY A 133 -21.20 13.54 -1.31
CA GLY A 133 -21.52 14.87 -1.81
C GLY A 133 -20.45 15.52 -2.69
N VAL A 134 -19.39 14.80 -3.05
CA VAL A 134 -18.42 15.31 -4.03
C VAL A 134 -19.08 15.40 -5.41
N GLN A 135 -18.99 16.57 -6.04
CA GLN A 135 -19.49 16.79 -7.39
C GLN A 135 -18.42 16.38 -8.41
N ARG A 136 -18.85 15.65 -9.45
CA ARG A 136 -17.99 15.34 -10.58
C ARG A 136 -18.34 16.22 -11.77
N ILE A 137 -17.35 16.94 -12.26
CA ILE A 137 -17.42 17.70 -13.51
C ILE A 137 -16.47 17.04 -14.50
N GLU A 138 -16.99 16.60 -15.65
CA GLU A 138 -16.18 16.02 -16.71
C GLU A 138 -15.85 17.08 -17.74
N GLY A 139 -14.56 17.28 -18.00
CA GLY A 139 -14.10 18.25 -18.98
C GLY A 139 -12.59 18.40 -18.94
N LYS A 140 -12.03 18.91 -20.04
CA LYS A 140 -10.62 19.27 -20.14
C LYS A 140 -10.43 20.71 -19.64
N ILE A 141 -9.51 20.91 -18.71
CA ILE A 141 -9.08 22.26 -18.32
C ILE A 141 -8.23 22.84 -19.46
N VAL A 142 -8.57 24.04 -19.92
CA VAL A 142 -7.86 24.74 -21.00
C VAL A 142 -7.20 26.04 -20.55
N ASP A 143 -7.59 26.57 -19.39
CA ASP A 143 -6.99 27.78 -18.81
C ASP A 143 -7.14 27.80 -17.28
N VAL A 144 -6.25 28.54 -16.61
CA VAL A 144 -6.25 28.75 -15.16
C VAL A 144 -6.18 30.25 -14.91
N LYS A 145 -7.23 30.82 -14.31
CA LYS A 145 -7.29 32.25 -14.01
C LYS A 145 -6.72 32.51 -12.62
N GLN A 146 -5.85 33.52 -12.52
CA GLN A 146 -5.25 33.96 -11.27
C GLN A 146 -5.77 35.34 -10.89
N ARG A 147 -5.91 35.57 -9.59
CA ARG A 147 -6.21 36.89 -9.02
C ARG A 147 -5.05 37.84 -9.24
N ALA A 148 -5.35 39.08 -9.60
CA ALA A 148 -4.31 40.06 -9.94
C ALA A 148 -3.55 40.55 -8.70
N GLU A 149 -4.21 40.55 -7.54
CA GLU A 149 -3.72 41.10 -6.29
C GLU A 149 -2.69 40.20 -5.59
N ASP A 150 -2.81 38.87 -5.69
CA ASP A 150 -1.95 37.92 -4.97
C ASP A 150 -1.47 36.73 -5.80
N GLY A 151 -1.91 36.60 -7.05
CA GLY A 151 -1.51 35.52 -7.94
C GLY A 151 -2.11 34.15 -7.59
N PHE A 152 -3.04 34.06 -6.64
CA PHE A 152 -3.70 32.80 -6.30
C PHE A 152 -4.64 32.37 -7.42
N VAL A 153 -4.84 31.06 -7.57
CA VAL A 153 -5.84 30.53 -8.51
C VAL A 153 -7.23 30.96 -8.04
N ASP A 154 -7.98 31.60 -8.94
CA ASP A 154 -9.37 31.99 -8.74
C ASP A 154 -10.31 30.89 -9.25
N LYS A 155 -10.05 30.41 -10.47
CA LYS A 155 -10.88 29.42 -11.17
C LYS A 155 -10.10 28.70 -12.26
N VAL A 156 -10.61 27.53 -12.65
CA VAL A 156 -10.20 26.82 -13.87
C VAL A 156 -11.28 26.96 -14.93
N VAL A 157 -10.88 27.08 -16.19
CA VAL A 157 -11.78 27.16 -17.35
C VAL A 157 -11.72 25.85 -18.11
N LEU A 158 -12.89 25.26 -18.34
CA LEU A 158 -13.04 24.04 -19.12
C LEU A 158 -13.16 24.37 -20.62
N GLU A 159 -12.82 23.40 -21.48
CA GLU A 159 -12.96 23.53 -22.93
C GLU A 159 -14.38 23.88 -23.39
N SER A 160 -15.40 23.48 -22.59
CA SER A 160 -16.79 23.85 -22.80
C SER A 160 -17.11 25.34 -22.54
N GLY A 161 -16.15 26.10 -22.00
CA GLY A 161 -16.33 27.46 -21.51
C GLY A 161 -16.86 27.56 -20.09
N ALA A 162 -17.15 26.42 -19.43
CA ALA A 162 -17.56 26.42 -18.02
C ALA A 162 -16.40 26.85 -17.11
N GLU A 163 -16.73 27.65 -16.09
CA GLU A 163 -15.78 28.14 -15.10
C GLU A 163 -16.02 27.46 -13.75
N VAL A 164 -14.97 26.94 -13.13
CA VAL A 164 -15.03 26.30 -11.81
C VAL A 164 -14.13 27.07 -10.85
N ALA A 165 -14.75 27.88 -9.99
CA ALA A 165 -14.07 28.64 -8.94
C ALA A 165 -13.89 27.79 -7.67
N GLY A 166 -12.92 28.18 -6.84
CA GLY A 166 -12.69 27.52 -5.55
C GLY A 166 -11.65 28.25 -4.70
N ASP A 167 -11.67 27.99 -3.40
CA ASP A 167 -10.72 28.59 -2.46
C ASP A 167 -9.40 27.79 -2.36
N LEU A 168 -9.45 26.50 -2.71
CA LEU A 168 -8.32 25.58 -2.70
C LEU A 168 -8.37 24.68 -3.94
N PHE A 169 -7.25 24.60 -4.64
CA PHE A 169 -7.05 23.70 -5.77
C PHE A 169 -6.01 22.63 -5.41
N VAL A 170 -6.33 21.37 -5.69
CA VAL A 170 -5.42 20.23 -5.52
C VAL A 170 -5.13 19.66 -6.91
N ASP A 171 -3.87 19.75 -7.35
CA ASP A 171 -3.45 19.25 -8.65
C ASP A 171 -3.14 17.75 -8.59
N CYS A 172 -3.95 16.96 -9.28
CA CYS A 172 -3.78 15.51 -9.45
C CYS A 172 -3.63 15.13 -10.94
N SER A 173 -3.08 16.03 -11.76
CA SER A 173 -3.01 15.86 -13.22
C SER A 173 -1.88 14.95 -13.73
N GLY A 174 -1.00 14.45 -12.84
CA GLY A 174 0.13 13.57 -13.16
C GLY A 174 0.42 12.56 -12.06
#